data_AF-A0A0B7BC40-F1
#
_entry.id   AF-A0A0B7BC40-F1
#
_cell.length_a   1.000
_cell.length_b   1.000
_cell.length_c   1.000
_cell.angle_alpha   90.00
_cell.angle_beta   90.00
_cell.angle_gamma   90.00
#
_symmetry.space_group_name_H-M   'P 1'
#
loop_
_entity.id
_entity.type
_entity.pdbx_description
1 polymer ?
#
loop_
_entity_poly.entity_id
_entity_poly.type
_entity_poly.pdbx_seq_one_letter_code
_entity_poly.pdbx_strand_id
1 'polypeptide(L)'
;MSSSNSTRETSSSAGSPTRSQEFDMDVDHGMPRTDPGKWTVIEVYDFIQSMPGCCEYAEEFRSQEIDGQALLLLKEDHLMTAMNIKLGPALKICSKINTLKTDSATS
;
A
#
# COMPACT_ATOMS: atom_id res chain seq x y z
N MET A 1 -49.76 -22.65 -45.20
CA MET A 1 -48.68 -23.66 -45.29
C MET A 1 -47.43 -22.88 -45.66
N SER A 2 -46.35 -22.71 -44.89
CA SER A 2 -45.77 -23.43 -43.75
C SER A 2 -44.87 -22.42 -42.98
N SER A 3 -44.97 -22.27 -41.66
CA SER A 3 -44.26 -22.96 -40.56
C SER A 3 -42.73 -22.69 -40.45
N SER A 4 -42.41 -21.82 -39.49
CA SER A 4 -41.36 -21.83 -38.43
C SER A 4 -40.03 -22.62 -38.53
N ASN A 5 -38.96 -21.86 -38.27
CA ASN A 5 -37.91 -21.96 -37.23
C ASN A 5 -36.56 -22.72 -37.43
N SER A 6 -35.51 -22.02 -36.93
CA SER A 6 -34.29 -22.47 -36.25
C SER A 6 -33.03 -22.84 -37.05
N THR A 7 -31.95 -22.10 -36.80
CA THR A 7 -30.75 -22.64 -36.14
C THR A 7 -29.91 -21.50 -35.54
N ARG A 8 -29.50 -21.70 -34.28
CA ARG A 8 -28.58 -20.87 -33.52
C ARG A 8 -27.16 -21.32 -33.84
N GLU A 9 -26.22 -20.40 -34.03
CA GLU A 9 -24.80 -20.71 -33.97
C GLU A 9 -24.16 -19.98 -32.79
N THR A 10 -23.46 -20.77 -31.99
CA THR A 10 -22.68 -20.39 -30.81
C THR A 10 -21.21 -20.62 -31.14
N SER A 11 -20.36 -19.61 -30.91
CA SER A 11 -18.92 -19.75 -30.68
C SER A 11 -18.47 -18.41 -30.06
N SER A 12 -18.31 -18.29 -28.74
CA SER A 12 -17.22 -18.75 -27.88
C SER A 12 -15.92 -17.94 -28.02
N SER A 13 -15.50 -17.40 -26.87
CA SER A 13 -14.17 -16.88 -26.50
C SER A 13 -13.77 -15.49 -27.04
N ALA A 14 -13.19 -14.60 -26.25
CA ALA A 14 -12.90 -14.59 -24.81
C ALA A 14 -12.66 -13.12 -24.43
N GLY A 15 -13.29 -12.68 -23.34
CA GLY A 15 -12.88 -11.45 -22.68
C GLY A 15 -11.45 -11.60 -22.18
N SER A 16 -10.58 -10.66 -22.52
CA SER A 16 -9.33 -10.46 -21.81
C SER A 16 -9.46 -9.13 -21.04
N PRO A 17 -9.62 -9.14 -19.72
CA PRO A 17 -9.20 -8.01 -18.94
C PRO A 17 -7.68 -8.00 -19.01
N THR A 18 -7.10 -7.02 -19.71
CA THR A 18 -5.66 -6.77 -19.59
C THR A 18 -5.45 -6.25 -18.17
N ARG A 19 -5.18 -7.21 -17.29
CA ARG A 19 -4.57 -7.10 -15.96
C ARG A 19 -3.61 -5.92 -15.97
N SER A 20 -3.99 -4.82 -15.33
CA SER A 20 -3.06 -3.80 -14.89
C SER A 20 -2.02 -4.54 -14.04
N GLN A 21 -0.87 -4.74 -14.66
CA GLN A 21 0.23 -5.47 -14.08
C GLN A 21 0.81 -4.51 -13.04
N GLU A 22 0.33 -4.61 -11.81
CA GLU A 22 1.06 -4.14 -10.64
C GLU A 22 2.35 -4.96 -10.60
N PHE A 23 3.38 -4.44 -11.28
CA PHE A 23 4.73 -4.94 -11.17
C PHE A 23 5.25 -4.47 -9.81
N ASP A 24 5.10 -5.33 -8.80
CA ASP A 24 5.88 -5.24 -7.57
C ASP A 24 7.36 -5.47 -7.93
N MET A 25 8.07 -4.40 -8.29
CA MET A 25 9.52 -4.39 -8.23
C MET A 25 9.89 -4.08 -6.78
N ASP A 26 10.27 -5.13 -6.06
CA ASP A 26 10.94 -5.04 -4.77
C ASP A 26 12.29 -4.35 -5.01
N VAL A 27 12.30 -3.02 -4.92
CA VAL A 27 13.52 -2.25 -4.93
C VAL A 27 13.83 -1.92 -3.47
N ASP A 28 14.81 -2.64 -2.94
CA ASP A 28 15.52 -2.36 -1.70
C ASP A 28 16.17 -0.96 -1.79
N HIS A 29 15.37 0.09 -1.62
CA HIS A 29 15.85 1.44 -1.45
C HIS A 29 16.29 1.58 0.01
N GLY A 30 17.54 1.15 0.25
CA GLY A 30 18.32 1.25 1.49
C GLY A 30 17.71 2.10 2.60
N MET A 31 16.71 1.54 3.28
CA MET A 31 16.20 2.11 4.52
C MET A 31 17.31 2.04 5.56
N PRO A 32 17.51 3.09 6.37
CA PRO A 32 18.54 3.07 7.38
C PRO A 32 18.32 1.87 8.31
N ARG A 33 19.39 1.08 8.53
CA ARG A 33 19.42 -0.06 9.48
C ARG A 33 19.38 0.41 10.94
N THR A 34 18.78 1.57 11.18
CA THR A 34 18.64 2.19 12.48
C THR A 34 17.31 1.77 13.07
N ASP A 35 17.28 1.66 14.40
CA ASP A 35 16.07 1.40 15.17
C ASP A 35 14.95 2.36 14.73
N PRO A 36 13.82 1.86 14.19
CA PRO A 36 12.70 2.69 13.74
C PRO A 36 12.13 3.58 14.84
N GLY A 37 12.30 3.21 16.11
CA GLY A 37 11.90 4.06 17.23
C GLY A 37 12.73 5.33 17.37
N LYS A 38 13.84 5.48 16.66
CA LYS A 38 14.72 6.65 16.69
C LYS A 38 14.61 7.52 15.45
N TRP A 39 13.76 7.13 14.49
CA TRP A 39 13.59 7.90 13.27
C TRP A 39 13.04 9.29 13.55
N THR A 40 13.65 10.26 12.89
CA THR A 40 13.14 11.62 12.78
C THR A 40 11.93 11.68 11.85
N VAL A 41 11.19 12.79 11.87
CA VAL A 41 10.09 13.04 10.93
C VAL A 41 10.55 12.93 9.46
N ILE A 42 11.80 13.30 9.16
CA ILE A 42 12.37 13.20 7.81
C ILE A 42 12.59 11.73 7.43
N GLU A 43 13.12 10.91 8.32
CA GLU A 43 13.31 9.47 8.06
C GLU A 43 11.96 8.75 7.91
N VAL A 44 10.92 9.14 8.65
CA VAL A 44 9.56 8.64 8.46
C VAL A 44 8.98 9.08 7.11
N TYR A 45 9.19 10.34 6.73
CA TYR A 45 8.79 10.87 5.42
C TYR A 45 9.43 10.05 4.29
N ASP A 46 10.76 9.86 4.33
CA ASP A 46 11.49 9.12 3.31
C ASP A 46 11.04 7.65 3.24
N PHE A 47 10.74 7.03 4.39
CA PHE A 47 10.15 5.69 4.45
C PHE A 47 8.83 5.60 3.70
N ILE A 48 7.87 6.49 3.99
CA ILE A 48 6.56 6.50 3.30
C ILE A 48 6.73 6.86 1.82
N GLN A 49 7.61 7.81 1.50
CA GLN A 49 7.93 8.22 0.13
C GLN A 49 8.48 7.07 -0.71
N SER A 50 9.27 6.18 -0.09
CA SER A 50 9.85 5.00 -0.75
C SER A 50 8.83 3.90 -1.07
N MET A 51 7.66 3.92 -0.43
CA MET A 51 6.65 2.87 -0.58
C MET A 51 5.87 3.01 -1.90
N PRO A 52 5.85 1.97 -2.76
CA PRO A 52 5.10 2.00 -4.01
C PRO A 52 3.62 2.32 -3.81
N GLY A 53 3.14 3.36 -4.50
CA GLY A 53 1.74 3.81 -4.42
C GLY A 53 1.36 4.46 -3.09
N CYS A 54 2.32 4.83 -2.24
CA CYS A 54 2.07 5.55 -0.98
C CYS A 54 2.84 6.89 -0.88
N CYS A 55 3.62 7.24 -1.90
CA CYS A 55 4.45 8.45 -1.89
C CYS A 55 3.65 9.75 -1.72
N GLU A 56 2.42 9.80 -2.22
CA GLU A 56 1.52 10.96 -2.05
C GLU A 56 1.16 11.25 -0.59
N TYR A 57 1.34 10.28 0.32
CA TYR A 57 1.01 10.42 1.73
C TYR A 57 2.20 10.87 2.58
N ALA A 58 3.43 10.89 2.05
CA ALA A 58 4.61 11.24 2.83
C ALA A 58 4.51 12.67 3.43
N GLU A 59 4.03 13.62 2.63
CA GLU A 59 3.81 15.01 3.07
C GLU A 59 2.81 15.13 4.23
N GLU A 60 1.79 14.25 4.26
CA GLU A 60 0.82 14.21 5.35
C GLU A 60 1.49 13.74 6.65
N PHE A 61 2.32 12.69 6.59
CA PHE A 61 3.09 12.23 7.75
C PHE A 61 4.05 13.31 8.27
N ARG A 62 4.71 14.06 7.38
CA ARG A 62 5.58 15.18 7.76
C ARG A 62 4.80 16.32 8.39
N SER A 63 3.64 16.67 7.81
CA SER A 63 2.80 17.77 8.30
C SER A 63 2.18 17.48 9.67
N GLN A 64 1.91 16.21 9.97
CA GLN A 64 1.46 15.74 11.27
C GLN A 64 2.60 15.48 12.26
N GLU A 65 3.85 15.81 11.87
CA GLU A 65 5.05 15.65 12.69
C GLU A 65 5.23 14.21 13.20
N ILE A 66 4.89 13.22 12.36
CA ILE A 66 5.02 11.80 12.73
C ILE A 66 6.51 11.41 12.75
N ASP A 67 7.05 11.22 13.94
CA ASP A 67 8.37 10.63 14.17
C ASP A 67 8.32 9.10 14.30
N GLY A 68 9.48 8.47 14.51
CA GLY A 68 9.59 7.02 14.62
C GLY A 68 8.76 6.42 15.76
N GLN A 69 8.68 7.09 16.91
CA GLN A 69 7.86 6.62 18.04
C GLN A 69 6.37 6.69 17.68
N ALA A 70 5.92 7.81 17.13
CA ALA A 70 4.53 7.99 16.70
C ALA A 70 4.15 6.99 15.60
N LEU A 71 5.04 6.78 14.61
CA LEU A 71 4.86 5.82 13.53
C LEU A 71 4.56 4.41 14.07
N LEU A 72 5.31 3.96 15.07
CA LEU A 72 5.13 2.64 15.68
C LEU A 72 3.83 2.53 16.50
N LEU A 73 3.17 3.65 16.82
CA LEU A 73 1.87 3.66 17.52
C LEU A 73 0.68 3.78 16.57
N LEU A 74 0.91 4.06 15.29
CA LEU A 74 -0.16 4.20 14.30
C LEU A 74 -0.93 2.88 14.11
N LYS A 75 -2.25 3.04 13.97
CA LYS A 75 -3.21 1.98 13.66
C LYS A 75 -3.92 2.37 12.36
N GLU A 76 -4.50 1.38 11.71
CA GLU A 76 -5.27 1.56 10.46
C GLU A 76 -6.32 2.68 10.59
N ASP A 77 -7.05 2.69 11.72
CA ASP A 77 -8.07 3.70 12.01
C ASP A 77 -7.51 5.13 11.99
N HIS A 78 -6.30 5.36 12.53
CA HIS A 78 -5.68 6.68 12.50
C HIS A 78 -5.32 7.12 11.07
N LEU A 79 -4.83 6.19 10.24
CA LEU A 79 -4.50 6.49 8.84
C LEU A 79 -5.75 6.89 8.06
N MET A 80 -6.86 6.18 8.27
CA MET A 80 -8.09 6.40 7.53
C MET A 80 -8.86 7.64 7.99
N THR A 81 -8.91 7.89 9.31
CA THR A 81 -9.71 8.97 9.88
C THR A 81 -8.95 10.29 9.98
N ALA A 82 -7.72 10.28 10.51
CA ALA A 82 -6.96 11.50 10.77
C ALA A 82 -6.13 11.95 9.57
N MET A 83 -5.71 11.02 8.71
CA MET A 83 -4.91 11.32 7.51
C MET A 83 -5.69 11.15 6.20
N ASN A 84 -6.98 10.79 6.30
CA ASN A 84 -7.89 10.65 5.17
C ASN A 84 -7.38 9.68 4.07
N ILE A 85 -6.57 8.70 4.47
CA ILE A 85 -5.97 7.69 3.58
C ILE A 85 -6.99 6.59 3.31
N LYS A 86 -7.09 6.14 2.06
CA LYS A 86 -8.02 5.04 1.69
C LYS A 86 -7.58 3.72 2.34
N LEU A 87 -8.55 2.82 2.55
CA LEU A 87 -8.32 1.50 3.16
C LEU A 87 -7.15 0.73 2.52
N GLY A 88 -7.06 0.70 1.19
CA GLY A 88 -6.00 -0.02 0.48
C GLY A 88 -4.58 0.43 0.86
N PRO A 89 -4.22 1.71 0.64
CA PRO A 89 -2.93 2.24 1.10
C PRO A 89 -2.73 2.17 2.62
N ALA A 90 -3.77 2.41 3.43
CA ALA A 90 -3.69 2.31 4.89
C ALA A 90 -3.24 0.90 5.34
N LEU A 91 -3.83 -0.15 4.76
CA LEU A 91 -3.44 -1.54 5.00
C LEU A 91 -1.98 -1.82 4.60
N LYS A 92 -1.54 -1.29 3.46
CA LYS A 92 -0.14 -1.44 2.99
C LYS A 92 0.84 -0.80 3.98
N ILE A 93 0.56 0.41 4.44
CA ILE A 93 1.38 1.14 5.42
C ILE A 93 1.42 0.39 6.76
N CYS A 94 0.26 -0.01 7.30
CA CYS A 94 0.20 -0.77 8.55
C CYS A 94 0.96 -2.09 8.46
N SER A 95 0.87 -2.81 7.33
CA SER A 95 1.63 -4.05 7.14
C SER A 95 3.14 -3.80 7.21
N LYS A 96 3.65 -2.73 6.59
CA LYS A 96 5.08 -2.40 6.63
C LYS A 96 5.53 -1.95 8.02
N ILE A 97 4.72 -1.15 8.73
CA ILE A 97 5.00 -0.76 10.13
C ILE A 97 5.09 -1.99 11.05
N ASN A 98 4.24 -2.99 10.83
CA ASN A 98 4.29 -4.22 11.62
C ASN A 98 5.57 -5.02 11.38
N THR A 99 6.10 -5.05 10.15
CA THR A 99 7.41 -5.64 9.85
C THR A 99 8.54 -4.92 10.60
N LEU A 100 8.52 -3.58 10.66
CA LEU A 100 9.51 -2.80 11.40
C LEU A 100 9.54 -3.14 12.91
N LYS A 101 8.37 -3.40 13.49
CA LYS A 101 8.23 -3.80 14.91
C LYS A 101 8.83 -5.18 15.18
N THR A 102 8.61 -6.14 14.28
CA THR A 102 9.09 -7.51 14.47
C THR A 102 10.60 -7.63 14.30
N ASP A 103 11.17 -6.85 13.39
CA ASP A 103 12.61 -6.85 13.12
C ASP A 103 13.40 -6.24 14.30
N SER A 104 12.80 -5.27 14.99
CA SER A 104 13.39 -4.63 16.18
C SER A 104 13.27 -5.48 17.45
N ALA A 105 12.36 -6.47 17.49
CA ALA A 105 12.10 -7.30 18.67
C ALA A 105 12.94 -8.59 18.75
N THR A 106 13.71 -8.90 17.70
CA THR A 106 14.45 -10.18 17.57
C THR A 106 15.98 -10.00 17.50
N SER A 107 16.50 -8.79 17.77
CA SER A 107 17.94 -8.52 17.85
C SER A 107 18.44 -8.32 19.28
#